data_AF-A0AAD0UEG9-F1
#
_entry.id   AF-A0AAD0UEG9-F1
#
_cell.length_a   1.000
_cell.length_b   1.000
_cell.length_c   1.000
_cell.angle_alpha   90.00
_cell.angle_beta   90.00
_cell.angle_gamma   90.00
#
_symmetry.space_group_name_H-M   'P 1'
#
loop_
_entity.id
_entity.type
_entity.pdbx_description
1 polymer ?
#
loop_
_entity_poly.entity_id
_entity_poly.type
_entity_poly.pdbx_seq_one_letter_code
_entity_poly.pdbx_strand_id
1 'polypeptide(L)'
;MSTLDSEGSPTYQAIDSISFKDFSLFEREGTFFLRIENPGRNSRELFNALELLFGFGFSADAITFGRSKPTLIFGSVDSSKLIGLKVSGAVVGEEVVARMEFVSKYGIDVANVTALKGLRYNVDFASFDMLHQGVKGNIAIFANGVVKIAGQLSPLLLDLLEQELPALISGS
;
A
#
# COMPACT_ATOMS: atom_id res chain seq x y z
N MET A 1 -6.16 -1.12 31.71
CA MET A 1 -7.07 -1.49 32.82
C MET A 1 -6.25 -1.33 34.10
N SER A 2 -6.73 -0.61 35.11
CA SER A 2 -6.00 -0.43 36.38
C SER A 2 -6.39 -1.53 37.36
N THR A 3 -5.44 -2.34 37.80
CA THR A 3 -5.59 -3.27 38.91
C THR A 3 -4.86 -2.71 40.13
N LEU A 4 -5.43 -2.90 41.31
CA LEU A 4 -4.81 -2.54 42.58
C LEU A 4 -4.08 -3.76 43.13
N ASP A 5 -2.89 -3.58 43.68
CA ASP A 5 -2.19 -4.63 44.43
C ASP A 5 -2.79 -4.82 45.84
N SER A 6 -2.26 -5.79 46.59
CA SER A 6 -2.73 -6.13 47.94
C SER A 6 -2.54 -5.01 48.98
N GLU A 7 -1.81 -3.93 48.63
CA GLU A 7 -1.61 -2.75 49.49
C GLU A 7 -2.41 -1.53 48.98
N GLY A 8 -3.26 -1.71 47.96
CA GLY A 8 -4.12 -0.66 47.43
C GLY A 8 -3.40 0.36 46.55
N SER A 9 -2.19 0.06 46.09
CA SER A 9 -1.45 0.93 45.18
C SER A 9 -1.83 0.63 43.71
N PRO A 10 -2.06 1.67 42.87
CA PRO A 10 -2.40 1.47 41.46
C PRO A 10 -1.19 0.93 40.70
N THR A 11 -1.26 -0.31 40.23
CA THR A 11 -0.23 -0.89 39.36
C THR A 11 -0.60 -0.59 37.91
N TYR A 12 0.24 0.20 37.23
CA TYR A 12 0.13 0.42 35.80
C TYR A 12 0.73 -0.78 35.07
N GLN A 13 -0.11 -1.72 34.63
CA GLN A 13 0.31 -2.65 33.59
C GLN A 13 0.42 -1.89 32.28
N ALA A 14 1.65 -1.57 31.87
CA ALA A 14 1.95 -1.30 30.48
C ALA A 14 1.62 -2.58 29.71
N ILE A 15 0.48 -2.60 29.04
CA ILE A 15 0.24 -3.59 28.00
C ILE A 15 1.13 -3.13 26.85
N ASP A 16 2.35 -3.67 26.79
CA ASP A 16 3.13 -3.62 25.57
C ASP A 16 2.29 -4.34 24.52
N SER A 17 1.62 -3.57 23.68
CA SER A 17 1.00 -4.09 22.47
C SER A 17 2.13 -4.55 21.57
N ILE A 18 2.53 -5.81 21.71
CA ILE A 18 3.39 -6.50 20.75
C ILE A 18 2.60 -6.53 19.44
N SER A 19 2.81 -5.50 18.63
CA SER A 19 2.38 -5.48 17.23
C SER A 19 3.24 -6.50 16.52
N PHE A 20 2.77 -7.75 16.42
CA PHE A 20 3.35 -8.72 15.50
C PHE A 20 3.29 -8.12 14.09
N LYS A 21 4.45 -7.71 13.58
CA LYS A 21 4.64 -7.39 12.17
C LYS A 21 5.04 -8.72 11.54
N ASP A 22 4.14 -9.32 10.78
CA ASP A 22 4.49 -10.52 10.02
C ASP A 22 5.33 -10.09 8.80
N PHE A 23 6.42 -10.79 8.53
CA PHE A 23 7.28 -10.52 7.39
C PHE A 23 7.36 -11.76 6.52
N SER A 24 7.42 -11.58 5.21
CA SER A 24 7.71 -12.64 4.25
C SER A 24 8.92 -12.24 3.42
N LEU A 25 9.88 -13.15 3.32
CA LEU A 25 11.00 -13.05 2.39
C LEU A 25 10.79 -14.09 1.30
N PHE A 26 10.76 -13.67 0.05
CA PHE A 26 10.58 -14.56 -1.09
C PHE A 26 11.48 -14.12 -2.26
N GLU A 27 11.77 -15.08 -3.13
CA GLU A 27 12.60 -14.86 -4.31
C GLU A 27 11.75 -14.87 -5.59
N ARG A 28 12.03 -13.93 -6.49
CA ARG A 28 11.52 -13.89 -7.87
C ARG A 28 12.65 -13.42 -8.79
N GLU A 29 12.89 -14.15 -9.87
CA GLU A 29 13.89 -13.79 -10.89
C GLU A 29 15.29 -13.48 -10.31
N GLY A 30 15.73 -14.20 -9.28
CA GLY A 30 17.02 -13.98 -8.62
C GLY A 30 17.08 -12.78 -7.69
N THR A 31 15.95 -12.08 -7.47
CA THR A 31 15.86 -10.95 -6.54
C THR A 31 15.03 -11.34 -5.31
N PHE A 32 15.54 -10.97 -4.13
CA PHE A 32 14.83 -11.14 -2.86
C PHE A 32 13.91 -9.96 -2.57
N PHE A 33 12.67 -10.26 -2.24
CA PHE A 33 11.65 -9.29 -1.88
C PHE A 33 11.24 -9.49 -0.42
N LEU A 34 11.24 -8.39 0.34
CA LEU A 34 10.74 -8.35 1.70
C LEU A 34 9.36 -7.71 1.73
N ARG A 35 8.34 -8.51 2.04
CA ARG A 35 6.99 -8.03 2.33
C ARG A 35 6.82 -7.86 3.83
N ILE A 36 6.32 -6.69 4.25
CA ILE A 36 5.94 -6.42 5.64
C ILE A 36 4.43 -6.38 5.69
N GLU A 37 3.82 -7.32 6.41
CA GLU A 37 2.40 -7.31 6.68
C GLU A 37 2.08 -6.33 7.80
N ASN A 38 0.98 -5.60 7.64
CA ASN A 38 0.53 -4.57 8.59
C ASN A 38 1.67 -3.61 8.99
N PRO A 39 2.32 -2.93 8.01
CA PRO A 39 3.43 -2.05 8.32
C PRO A 39 2.95 -0.96 9.28
N GLY A 40 3.57 -0.91 10.46
CA GLY A 40 3.36 0.18 11.42
C GLY A 40 3.80 1.52 10.82
N ARG A 41 3.52 2.62 11.52
CA ARG A 41 3.92 3.98 11.08
C ARG A 41 5.43 4.15 10.88
N ASN A 42 6.24 3.26 11.46
CA ASN A 42 7.69 3.30 11.41
C ASN A 42 8.27 1.89 11.14
N SER A 43 9.02 1.76 10.04
CA SER A 43 9.82 0.58 9.68
C SER A 43 11.32 0.78 9.90
N ARG A 44 11.74 1.92 10.46
CA ARG A 44 13.15 2.27 10.69
C ARG A 44 13.87 1.24 11.56
N GLU A 45 13.24 0.76 12.63
CA GLU A 45 13.85 -0.25 13.50
C GLU A 45 14.14 -1.55 12.75
N LEU A 46 13.24 -1.95 11.84
CA LEU A 46 13.46 -3.11 10.98
C LEU A 46 14.64 -2.87 10.02
N PHE A 47 14.67 -1.72 9.35
CA PHE A 47 15.76 -1.41 8.43
C PHE A 47 17.11 -1.30 9.14
N ASN A 48 17.16 -0.70 10.33
CA ASN A 48 18.35 -0.66 11.17
C ASN A 48 18.81 -2.08 11.56
N ALA A 49 17.87 -2.97 11.92
CA ALA A 49 18.19 -4.36 12.25
C ALA A 49 18.72 -5.13 11.03
N LEU A 50 18.15 -4.92 9.84
CA LEU A 50 18.63 -5.51 8.59
C LEU A 50 20.04 -5.00 8.24
N GLU A 51 20.30 -3.71 8.39
CA GLU A 51 21.63 -3.12 8.19
C GLU A 51 22.68 -3.74 9.13
N LEU A 52 22.34 -3.96 10.40
CA LEU A 52 23.22 -4.65 11.35
C LEU A 52 23.50 -6.11 10.96
N LEU A 53 22.54 -6.81 10.35
CA LEU A 53 22.68 -8.21 9.94
C LEU A 53 23.52 -8.37 8.68
N PHE A 54 23.29 -7.52 7.67
CA PHE A 54 23.95 -7.64 6.36
C PHE A 54 25.26 -6.85 6.28
N GLY A 55 25.46 -5.88 7.17
CA GLY A 55 26.68 -5.07 7.25
C GLY A 55 26.73 -3.92 6.24
N PHE A 56 27.92 -3.35 6.08
CA PHE A 56 28.16 -2.19 5.22
C PHE A 56 27.81 -2.49 3.75
N GLY A 57 26.98 -1.62 3.16
CA GLY A 57 26.55 -1.72 1.76
C GLY A 57 25.16 -2.32 1.57
N PHE A 58 24.49 -2.75 2.64
CA PHE A 58 23.07 -3.11 2.59
C PHE A 58 22.18 -1.87 2.33
N SER A 59 21.27 -1.98 1.38
CA SER A 59 20.20 -1.01 1.15
C SER A 59 18.87 -1.73 0.93
N ALA A 60 17.79 -1.12 1.39
CA ALA A 60 16.43 -1.58 1.13
C ALA A 60 15.57 -0.38 0.75
N ASP A 61 15.05 -0.40 -0.47
CA ASP A 61 14.18 0.65 -0.98
C ASP A 61 12.73 0.15 -1.04
N ALA A 62 11.81 1.05 -0.70
CA ALA A 62 10.39 0.75 -0.84
C ALA A 62 10.04 0.67 -2.34
N ILE A 63 9.45 -0.45 -2.75
CA ILE A 63 8.90 -0.58 -4.11
C ILE A 63 7.64 0.28 -4.18
N THR A 64 7.66 1.29 -5.04
CA THR A 64 6.52 2.19 -5.25
C THR A 64 5.95 2.04 -6.65
N PHE A 65 4.63 2.14 -6.79
CA PHE A 65 3.91 2.02 -8.07
C PHE A 65 3.85 3.37 -8.83
N GLY A 66 4.84 4.24 -8.60
CA GLY A 66 4.76 5.66 -8.96
C GLY A 66 4.78 5.96 -10.46
N ARG A 67 5.39 5.09 -11.28
CA ARG A 67 5.49 5.28 -12.76
C ARG A 67 4.85 4.18 -13.58
N SER A 68 4.68 3.00 -13.00
CA SER A 68 4.08 1.83 -13.64
C SER A 68 2.86 1.39 -12.83
N LYS A 69 1.71 1.32 -13.50
CA LYS A 69 0.54 0.63 -12.93
C LYS A 69 0.86 -0.87 -12.90
N PRO A 70 0.49 -1.61 -11.85
CA PRO A 70 0.55 -3.06 -11.88
C PRO A 70 -0.44 -3.57 -12.93
N THR A 71 0.05 -3.82 -14.14
CA THR A 71 -0.69 -4.27 -15.32
C THR A 71 -1.18 -5.70 -15.21
N LEU A 72 -0.40 -6.60 -14.58
CA LEU A 72 -0.72 -8.02 -14.49
C LEU A 72 -2.00 -8.25 -13.66
N ILE A 73 -2.14 -7.51 -12.56
CA ILE A 73 -3.31 -7.59 -11.68
C ILE A 73 -4.59 -7.22 -12.44
N PHE A 74 -4.56 -6.13 -13.19
CA PHE A 74 -5.75 -5.65 -13.90
C PHE A 74 -6.06 -6.46 -15.16
N GLY A 75 -5.07 -7.14 -15.76
CA GLY A 75 -5.26 -8.03 -16.90
C GLY A 75 -5.75 -9.44 -16.54
N SER A 76 -5.56 -9.87 -15.28
CA SER A 76 -5.85 -11.23 -14.83
C SER A 76 -7.22 -11.40 -14.14
N VAL A 77 -8.00 -10.32 -14.01
CA VAL A 77 -9.34 -10.34 -13.40
C VAL A 77 -10.42 -10.03 -14.43
N ASP A 78 -11.64 -10.52 -14.20
CA ASP A 78 -12.77 -10.36 -15.14
C ASP A 78 -13.20 -8.90 -15.26
N SER A 79 -13.15 -8.16 -14.14
CA SER A 79 -13.33 -6.72 -14.15
C SER A 79 -12.58 -6.06 -13.01
N SER A 80 -12.09 -4.85 -13.30
CA SER A 80 -11.51 -3.94 -12.32
C SER A 80 -12.17 -2.56 -12.46
N LYS A 81 -12.44 -1.94 -11.32
CA LYS A 81 -13.22 -0.71 -11.28
C LYS A 81 -12.64 0.26 -10.27
N LEU A 82 -12.11 1.39 -10.73
CA LEU A 82 -11.59 2.44 -9.85
C LEU A 82 -12.74 3.02 -9.01
N ILE A 83 -12.75 2.82 -7.69
CA ILE A 83 -13.80 3.29 -6.79
C ILE A 83 -13.33 4.40 -5.84
N GLY A 84 -12.02 4.60 -5.71
CA GLY A 84 -11.44 5.66 -4.91
C GLY A 84 -10.14 6.19 -5.52
N LEU A 85 -9.97 7.51 -5.46
CA LEU A 85 -8.79 8.20 -5.98
C LEU A 85 -8.46 9.39 -5.08
N LYS A 86 -7.22 9.49 -4.60
CA LYS A 86 -6.71 10.70 -3.94
C LYS A 86 -5.58 11.27 -4.74
N VAL A 87 -5.62 12.57 -4.97
CA VAL A 87 -4.59 13.31 -5.70
C VAL A 87 -4.10 14.51 -4.90
N SER A 88 -2.84 14.87 -5.10
CA SER A 88 -2.20 16.04 -4.52
C SER A 88 -1.43 16.84 -5.56
N GLY A 89 -0.98 18.04 -5.22
CA GLY A 89 -0.13 18.85 -6.11
C GLY A 89 -0.88 19.49 -7.28
N ALA A 90 -2.22 19.48 -7.27
CA ALA A 90 -3.01 20.09 -8.32
C ALA A 90 -3.00 21.62 -8.20
N VAL A 91 -2.32 22.31 -9.11
CA VAL A 91 -2.26 23.78 -9.12
C VAL A 91 -3.58 24.34 -9.65
N VAL A 92 -4.36 24.96 -8.77
CA VAL A 92 -5.71 25.50 -9.08
C VAL A 92 -5.76 27.03 -9.08
N GLY A 93 -4.63 27.69 -8.80
CA GLY A 93 -4.46 29.14 -8.81
C GLY A 93 -2.98 29.52 -8.65
N GLU A 94 -2.67 30.81 -8.72
CA GLU A 94 -1.28 31.35 -8.75
C GLU A 94 -0.42 30.88 -7.57
N GLU A 95 -1.02 30.66 -6.40
CA GLU A 95 -0.35 30.11 -5.21
C GLU A 95 -1.20 29.05 -4.50
N VAL A 96 -2.14 28.42 -5.21
CA VAL A 96 -3.09 27.47 -4.61
C VAL A 96 -2.86 26.07 -5.14
N VAL A 97 -2.51 25.16 -4.22
CA VAL A 97 -2.38 23.73 -4.48
C VAL A 97 -3.50 22.97 -3.79
N ALA A 98 -4.25 22.20 -4.56
CA ALA A 98 -5.34 21.37 -4.08
C ALA A 98 -4.89 19.94 -3.78
N ARG A 99 -5.52 19.37 -2.74
CA ARG A 99 -5.61 17.93 -2.50
C ARG A 99 -7.07 17.53 -2.64
N MET A 100 -7.34 16.51 -3.44
CA MET A 100 -8.70 16.09 -3.76
C MET A 100 -8.86 14.59 -3.49
N GLU A 101 -10.03 14.20 -3.00
CA GLU A 101 -10.43 12.81 -2.78
C GLU A 101 -11.75 12.55 -3.50
N PHE A 102 -11.77 11.51 -4.33
CA PHE A 102 -12.90 11.08 -5.13
C PHE A 102 -13.28 9.66 -4.71
N VAL A 103 -14.58 9.43 -4.54
CA VAL A 103 -15.15 8.12 -4.20
C VAL A 103 -16.37 7.87 -5.07
N SER A 104 -16.51 6.66 -5.61
CA SER A 104 -17.64 6.29 -6.46
C SER A 104 -18.08 4.85 -6.23
N LYS A 105 -19.40 4.65 -6.14
CA LYS A 105 -20.01 3.30 -6.19
C LYS A 105 -20.05 2.74 -7.62
N TYR A 106 -20.07 3.64 -8.61
CA TYR A 106 -20.26 3.31 -10.03
C TYR A 106 -18.98 3.33 -10.84
N GLY A 107 -17.85 3.64 -10.20
CA GLY A 107 -16.55 3.70 -10.84
C GLY A 107 -16.18 5.15 -11.15
N ILE A 108 -14.88 5.40 -11.26
CA ILE A 108 -14.30 6.68 -11.60
C ILE A 108 -13.63 6.54 -12.95
N ASP A 109 -14.14 7.25 -13.93
CA ASP A 109 -13.40 7.50 -15.17
C ASP A 109 -12.64 8.82 -15.02
N VAL A 110 -11.33 8.71 -14.77
CA VAL A 110 -10.45 9.84 -14.49
C VAL A 110 -10.47 10.87 -15.62
N ALA A 111 -10.60 10.42 -16.87
CA ALA A 111 -10.65 11.32 -18.04
C ALA A 111 -11.90 12.22 -18.03
N ASN A 112 -12.96 11.79 -17.36
CA ASN A 112 -14.23 12.48 -17.26
C ASN A 112 -14.43 13.22 -15.92
N VAL A 113 -13.45 13.21 -15.03
CA VAL A 113 -13.49 14.00 -13.78
C VAL A 113 -13.18 15.46 -14.10
N THR A 114 -14.21 16.31 -14.17
CA THR A 114 -14.09 17.74 -14.50
C THR A 114 -13.11 18.49 -13.59
N ALA A 115 -13.09 18.16 -12.29
CA ALA A 115 -12.18 18.77 -11.32
C ALA A 115 -10.69 18.49 -11.58
N LEU A 116 -10.35 17.49 -12.39
CA LEU A 116 -8.96 17.14 -12.75
C LEU A 116 -8.56 17.61 -14.15
N LYS A 117 -9.52 18.12 -14.93
CA LYS A 117 -9.30 18.43 -16.34
C LYS A 117 -8.27 19.55 -16.50
N GLY A 118 -7.17 19.25 -17.22
CA GLY A 118 -6.10 20.22 -17.49
C GLY A 118 -5.14 20.46 -16.33
N LEU A 119 -5.34 19.79 -15.19
CA LEU A 119 -4.46 19.91 -14.03
C LEU A 119 -3.33 18.88 -14.09
N ARG A 120 -2.12 19.30 -13.69
CA ARG A 120 -1.07 18.36 -13.31
C ARG A 120 -1.25 18.00 -11.84
N TYR A 121 -1.21 16.72 -11.53
CA TYR A 121 -1.38 16.22 -10.16
C TYR A 121 -0.60 14.92 -9.96
N ASN A 122 -0.31 14.63 -8.70
CA ASN A 122 0.24 13.35 -8.26
C ASN A 122 -0.90 12.47 -7.75
N VAL A 123 -0.82 11.16 -7.98
CA VAL A 123 -1.76 10.20 -7.41
C VAL A 123 -1.19 9.69 -6.10
N ASP A 124 -1.82 10.05 -4.99
CA ASP A 124 -1.42 9.60 -3.64
C ASP A 124 -1.96 8.19 -3.35
N PHE A 125 -3.13 7.87 -3.90
CA PHE A 125 -3.88 6.65 -3.60
C PHE A 125 -4.88 6.33 -4.73
N ALA A 126 -5.03 5.04 -5.04
CA ALA A 126 -6.10 4.52 -5.89
C ALA A 126 -6.65 3.21 -5.32
N SER A 127 -7.97 3.04 -5.29
CA SER A 127 -8.62 1.79 -4.89
C SER A 127 -9.56 1.26 -5.95
N PHE A 128 -9.55 -0.07 -6.09
CA PHE A 128 -10.24 -0.77 -7.15
C PHE A 128 -11.08 -1.91 -6.57
N ASP A 129 -12.34 -1.96 -6.98
CA ASP A 129 -13.15 -3.16 -6.83
C ASP A 129 -12.80 -4.14 -7.95
N MET A 130 -12.63 -5.40 -7.56
CA MET A 130 -12.16 -6.47 -8.42
C MET A 130 -13.18 -7.61 -8.41
N LEU A 131 -13.43 -8.19 -9.59
CA LEU A 131 -14.26 -9.38 -9.77
C LEU A 131 -13.46 -10.41 -10.57
N HIS A 132 -13.41 -11.64 -10.08
CA HIS A 132 -12.84 -12.76 -10.81
C HIS A 132 -13.63 -14.04 -10.52
N GLN A 133 -14.11 -14.69 -11.56
CA GLN A 133 -14.95 -15.90 -11.50
C GLN A 133 -16.14 -15.75 -10.53
N GLY A 134 -16.77 -14.58 -10.51
CA GLY A 134 -17.89 -14.26 -9.62
C GLY A 134 -17.50 -13.92 -8.17
N VAL A 135 -16.22 -14.04 -7.81
CA VAL A 135 -15.69 -13.72 -6.48
C VAL A 135 -15.24 -12.25 -6.44
N LYS A 136 -15.58 -11.55 -5.35
CA LYS A 136 -15.27 -10.13 -5.17
C LYS A 136 -14.09 -9.91 -4.24
N GLY A 137 -13.32 -8.88 -4.54
CA GLY A 137 -12.29 -8.35 -3.67
C GLY A 137 -12.00 -6.88 -3.96
N ASN A 138 -11.09 -6.31 -3.20
CA ASN A 138 -10.66 -4.94 -3.37
C ASN A 138 -9.13 -4.86 -3.22
N ILE A 139 -8.52 -4.02 -4.03
CA ILE A 139 -7.11 -3.65 -3.90
C ILE A 139 -6.99 -2.13 -3.85
N ALA A 140 -6.19 -1.63 -2.93
CA ALA A 140 -5.86 -0.22 -2.84
C ALA A 140 -4.36 -0.02 -2.77
N ILE A 141 -3.84 0.88 -3.60
CA ILE A 141 -2.43 1.14 -3.82
C ILE A 141 -2.14 2.56 -3.36
N PHE A 142 -1.12 2.72 -2.53
CA PHE A 142 -0.63 4.01 -2.06
C PHE A 142 0.69 4.34 -2.75
N ALA A 143 0.95 5.63 -2.97
CA ALA A 143 2.18 6.12 -3.61
C ALA A 143 3.46 5.72 -2.84
N ASN A 144 3.35 5.41 -1.54
CA ASN A 144 4.47 4.99 -0.69
C ASN A 144 4.74 3.46 -0.74
N GLY A 145 4.12 2.73 -1.65
CA GLY A 145 4.31 1.27 -1.80
C GLY A 145 3.42 0.41 -0.92
N VAL A 146 2.62 1.00 -0.01
CA VAL A 146 1.63 0.23 0.76
C VAL A 146 0.52 -0.24 -0.18
N VAL A 147 0.19 -1.53 -0.08
CA VAL A 147 -0.96 -2.12 -0.77
C VAL A 147 -1.90 -2.71 0.28
N LYS A 148 -3.19 -2.36 0.19
CA LYS A 148 -4.26 -2.97 0.99
C LYS A 148 -5.04 -3.91 0.09
N ILE A 149 -5.17 -5.15 0.52
CA ILE A 149 -5.94 -6.17 -0.18
C ILE A 149 -7.04 -6.64 0.77
N ALA A 150 -8.27 -6.76 0.27
CA ALA A 150 -9.41 -7.17 1.07
C ALA A 150 -10.38 -8.03 0.27
N GLY A 151 -11.17 -8.83 0.99
CA GLY A 151 -12.19 -9.70 0.41
C GLY A 151 -11.66 -11.08 0.01
N GLN A 152 -12.49 -11.85 -0.68
CA GLN A 152 -12.23 -13.26 -0.97
C GLN A 152 -11.12 -13.45 -2.01
N LEU A 153 -10.86 -12.44 -2.86
CA LEU A 153 -9.76 -12.46 -3.83
C LEU A 153 -8.38 -12.21 -3.23
N SER A 154 -8.27 -11.97 -1.91
CA SER A 154 -7.00 -11.53 -1.32
C SER A 154 -5.79 -12.44 -1.63
N PRO A 155 -5.90 -13.78 -1.56
CA PRO A 155 -4.77 -14.66 -1.90
C PRO A 155 -4.32 -14.51 -3.36
N LEU A 156 -5.27 -14.44 -4.30
CA LEU A 156 -4.98 -14.27 -5.73
C LEU A 156 -4.33 -12.92 -6.02
N LEU A 157 -4.91 -11.84 -5.48
CA LEU A 157 -4.40 -10.48 -5.71
C LEU A 157 -2.98 -10.30 -5.15
N LEU A 158 -2.67 -10.95 -4.04
CA LEU A 158 -1.34 -10.95 -3.45
C LEU A 158 -0.33 -11.69 -4.33
N ASP A 159 -0.67 -12.89 -4.81
CA ASP A 159 0.20 -13.66 -5.69
C ASP A 159 0.47 -12.92 -7.01
N LEU A 160 -0.56 -12.35 -7.64
CA LEU A 160 -0.41 -11.53 -8.86
C LEU A 160 0.47 -10.30 -8.63
N LEU A 161 0.36 -9.64 -7.47
CA LEU A 161 1.21 -8.51 -7.11
C LEU A 161 2.67 -8.94 -7.00
N GLU A 162 2.94 -10.05 -6.30
CA GLU A 162 4.30 -10.57 -6.11
C GLU A 162 4.96 -11.01 -7.41
N GLN A 163 4.18 -11.56 -8.34
CA GLN A 163 4.66 -11.89 -9.69
C GLN A 163 5.07 -10.66 -10.50
N GLU A 164 4.47 -9.50 -10.23
CA GLU A 164 4.74 -8.28 -11.00
C GLU A 164 5.91 -7.45 -10.44
N LEU A 165 6.33 -7.69 -9.18
CA LEU A 165 7.41 -6.92 -8.54
C LEU A 165 8.73 -6.87 -9.32
N PRO A 166 9.24 -7.96 -9.95
CA PRO A 166 10.47 -7.91 -10.74
C PRO A 166 10.42 -6.90 -11.89
N ALA A 167 9.27 -6.77 -12.54
CA ALA A 167 9.07 -5.81 -13.63
C ALA A 167 9.08 -4.36 -13.14
N LEU A 168 8.71 -4.11 -11.88
CA LEU A 168 8.68 -2.77 -11.30
C LEU A 168 10.07 -2.24 -10.93
N ILE A 169 11.00 -3.13 -10.58
CA ILE A 169 12.38 -2.78 -10.24
C ILE A 169 13.34 -2.82 -11.44
N SER A 170 12.99 -3.56 -12.49
CA SER A 170 13.83 -3.64 -13.70
C SER A 170 13.70 -2.39 -14.60
N GLY A 171 12.69 -1.55 -14.35
CA GLY A 171 12.44 -0.29 -15.05
C GLY A 171 12.85 0.97 -14.29
N SER A 172 13.51 0.84 -13.14
CA SER A 172 14.01 1.94 -12.30
C SER A 172 15.48 2.24 -12.53
#